data_AF-A0ABD6FJS2-F1
#
_entry.id   AF-A0ABD6FJS2-F1
#
_cell.length_a   1.000
_cell.length_b   1.000
_cell.length_c   1.000
_cell.angle_alpha   90.00
_cell.angle_beta   90.00
_cell.angle_gamma   90.00
#
_symmetry.space_group_name_H-M   'P 1'
#
loop_
_entity.id
_entity.type
_entity.pdbx_description
1 polymer ?
#
loop_
_entity_poly.entity_id
_entity_poly.type
_entity_poly.pdbx_seq_one_letter_code
_entity_poly.pdbx_strand_id
1 'polypeptide(L)'
;MTLVGERRRAADVAVRRPKTAVHLGDGRAAFRYLLPAGVLLLAVLAYPLYQLVQISLYEYNQPQASGAAPLRFLGLDNYAELVADPKFWDVLAATVVFAAVCVIGSLVVGTALAVVASRARPVPRMLLFLAALGAWA
;
A
#
# COMPACT_ATOMS: atom_id res chain seq x y z
N MET A 1 63.96 9.45 -32.44
CA MET A 1 63.80 8.43 -31.38
C MET A 1 63.10 9.16 -30.23
N THR A 2 61.91 8.71 -29.80
CA THR A 2 60.88 9.41 -28.98
C THR A 2 59.74 10.02 -29.83
N LEU A 3 58.51 9.98 -29.29
CA LEU A 3 57.22 10.41 -29.89
C LEU A 3 56.37 9.37 -30.66
N VAL A 4 56.48 8.08 -30.34
CA VAL A 4 55.45 7.06 -30.70
C VAL A 4 54.59 6.63 -29.47
N GLY A 5 54.90 7.14 -28.28
CA GLY A 5 54.44 6.55 -27.02
C GLY A 5 53.09 7.01 -26.43
N GLU A 6 52.50 8.13 -26.85
CA GLU A 6 51.44 8.75 -26.03
C GLU A 6 50.00 8.58 -26.53
N ARG A 7 49.77 8.16 -27.79
CA ARG A 7 48.41 8.08 -28.32
C ARG A 7 47.62 6.80 -27.95
N ARG A 8 48.17 5.92 -27.11
CA ARG A 8 47.51 4.66 -26.70
C ARG A 8 46.81 4.70 -25.33
N ARG A 9 46.81 5.82 -24.60
CA ARG A 9 46.23 5.89 -23.23
C ARG A 9 44.79 6.42 -23.15
N ALA A 10 44.23 6.95 -24.23
CA ALA A 10 42.91 7.62 -24.16
C ALA A 10 41.70 6.71 -24.45
N ALA A 11 41.90 5.42 -24.74
CA ALA A 11 40.84 4.58 -25.30
C ALA A 11 40.15 3.62 -24.30
N ASP A 12 40.52 3.58 -23.02
CA ASP A 12 40.01 2.50 -22.16
C ASP A 12 39.75 2.89 -20.70
N VAL A 13 39.19 4.08 -20.48
CA VAL A 13 38.40 4.29 -19.27
C VAL A 13 36.98 3.80 -19.57
N ALA A 14 36.87 2.50 -19.82
CA ALA A 14 35.59 1.82 -19.79
C ALA A 14 35.03 2.01 -18.37
N VAL A 15 34.06 2.91 -18.25
CA VAL A 15 33.28 3.08 -17.02
C VAL A 15 32.57 1.75 -16.76
N ARG A 16 33.23 0.85 -16.03
CA ARG A 16 32.65 -0.38 -15.51
C ARG A 16 31.55 0.04 -14.55
N ARG A 17 30.32 0.18 -15.06
CA ARG A 17 29.15 0.31 -14.20
C ARG A 17 29.15 -0.91 -13.26
N PRO A 18 29.11 -0.71 -11.93
CA PRO A 18 28.95 -1.84 -11.03
C PRO A 18 27.61 -2.50 -11.40
N LYS A 19 27.67 -3.74 -11.88
CA LYS A 19 26.48 -4.56 -12.04
C LYS A 19 26.04 -4.87 -10.62
N THR A 20 25.08 -4.12 -10.09
CA THR A 20 24.38 -4.45 -8.85
C THR A 20 23.69 -5.78 -9.10
N ALA A 21 24.38 -6.88 -8.77
CA ALA A 21 23.79 -8.20 -8.81
C ALA A 21 22.71 -8.20 -7.75
N VAL A 22 21.45 -8.13 -8.19
CA VAL A 22 20.31 -8.37 -7.30
C VAL A 22 20.46 -9.82 -6.88
N HIS A 23 20.98 -10.02 -5.66
CA HIS A 23 21.01 -11.33 -5.05
C HIS A 23 19.55 -11.67 -4.76
N LEU A 24 18.88 -12.32 -5.72
CA LEU A 24 17.61 -13.01 -5.53
C LEU A 24 17.90 -14.20 -4.61
N GLY A 25 18.21 -13.89 -3.34
CA GLY A 25 18.51 -14.87 -2.32
C GLY A 25 17.29 -15.76 -2.11
N ASP A 26 17.55 -17.05 -1.98
CA ASP A 26 16.59 -18.14 -1.80
C ASP A 26 15.28 -17.69 -1.15
N GLY A 27 14.22 -17.51 -1.94
CA GLY A 27 12.89 -17.12 -1.44
C GLY A 27 12.36 -18.07 -0.36
N ARG A 28 12.87 -19.30 -0.33
CA ARG A 28 12.63 -20.30 0.73
C ARG A 28 13.24 -19.91 2.08
N ALA A 29 14.45 -19.33 2.11
CA ALA A 29 15.06 -18.85 3.34
C ALA A 29 14.32 -17.60 3.84
N ALA A 30 14.01 -16.65 2.95
CA ALA A 30 13.21 -15.47 3.26
C ALA A 30 11.82 -15.83 3.82
N PHE A 31 11.14 -16.81 3.23
CA PHE A 31 9.83 -17.28 3.72
C PHE A 31 9.90 -17.86 5.13
N ARG A 32 10.95 -18.60 5.48
CA ARG A 32 11.13 -19.15 6.84
C ARG A 32 11.33 -18.06 7.89
N TYR A 33 12.01 -16.97 7.54
CA TYR A 33 12.16 -15.81 8.43
C TYR A 33 10.85 -15.01 8.57
N LEU A 34 10.05 -14.93 7.50
CA LEU A 34 8.73 -14.30 7.54
C LEU A 34 7.66 -15.16 8.25
N LEU A 35 7.83 -16.48 8.26
CA LEU A 35 6.84 -17.42 8.78
C LEU A 35 6.38 -17.13 10.22
N PRO A 36 7.26 -16.91 11.22
CA PRO A 36 6.80 -16.63 12.58
C PRO A 36 6.02 -15.30 12.68
N ALA A 37 6.46 -14.27 11.96
CA ALA A 37 5.75 -12.99 11.92
C ALA A 37 4.38 -13.13 11.22
N GLY A 38 4.31 -13.88 10.12
CA GLY A 38 3.08 -14.15 9.39
C GLY A 38 2.09 -14.97 10.19
N VAL A 39 2.54 -15.98 10.93
CA VAL A 39 1.68 -16.80 11.82
C VAL A 39 1.10 -15.95 12.94
N LEU A 40 1.92 -15.11 13.59
CA LEU A 40 1.43 -14.20 14.64
C LEU A 40 0.39 -13.21 14.08
N LEU A 41 0.68 -12.61 12.92
CA LEU A 41 -0.24 -11.69 12.25
C LEU A 41 -1.56 -12.39 11.90
N LEU A 42 -1.50 -13.60 11.32
CA LEU A 42 -2.68 -14.41 11.03
C LEU A 42 -3.46 -14.76 12.29
N ALA A 43 -2.80 -15.16 13.38
CA ALA A 43 -3.49 -15.51 14.63
C ALA A 43 -4.24 -14.31 15.21
N VAL A 44 -3.63 -13.13 15.19
CA VAL A 44 -4.25 -11.89 15.68
C VAL A 44 -5.39 -11.43 14.79
N LEU A 45 -5.26 -11.54 13.46
CA LEU A 45 -6.31 -11.16 12.50
C LEU A 45 -7.41 -12.22 12.36
N ALA A 46 -7.13 -13.49 12.63
CA ALA A 46 -8.11 -14.57 12.52
C ALA A 46 -9.30 -14.33 13.45
N TYR A 47 -9.06 -13.84 14.67
CA TYR A 47 -10.13 -13.54 15.62
C TYR A 47 -11.11 -12.47 15.13
N PRO A 48 -10.71 -11.23 14.78
CA PRO A 48 -11.62 -10.21 14.27
C PRO A 48 -12.23 -10.59 12.92
N LEU A 49 -11.49 -11.27 12.03
CA LEU A 49 -12.05 -11.74 10.76
C LEU A 49 -13.15 -12.78 10.97
N TYR A 50 -12.93 -13.73 11.90
CA TYR A 50 -13.94 -14.71 12.26
C TYR A 50 -15.19 -14.03 12.83
N GLN A 51 -15.01 -13.06 13.73
CA GLN A 51 -16.13 -12.27 14.25
C GLN A 51 -16.86 -11.50 13.14
N LEU A 52 -16.14 -10.93 12.18
CA LEU A 52 -16.72 -10.21 11.04
C LEU A 52 -17.59 -11.13 10.18
N VAL A 53 -17.10 -12.33 9.88
CA VAL A 53 -17.85 -13.32 9.10
C VAL A 53 -19.10 -13.76 9.85
N GLN A 54 -18.99 -14.01 11.16
CA GLN A 54 -20.16 -14.32 11.97
C GLN A 54 -21.17 -13.17 11.89
N ILE A 55 -20.78 -11.95 12.28
CA ILE A 55 -21.68 -10.78 12.27
C ILE A 55 -22.32 -10.54 10.90
N SER A 56 -21.61 -10.80 9.81
CA SER A 56 -22.14 -10.60 8.47
C SER A 56 -23.28 -11.55 8.08
N LEU A 57 -23.36 -12.73 8.70
CA LEU A 57 -24.36 -13.78 8.44
C LEU A 57 -25.59 -13.72 9.37
N TYR A 58 -25.49 -12.97 10.48
CA TYR A 58 -26.60 -12.79 11.43
C TYR A 58 -27.17 -11.37 11.35
N GLU A 59 -28.41 -11.20 11.77
CA GLU A 59 -28.98 -9.86 11.98
C GLU A 59 -28.25 -9.18 13.14
N TYR A 60 -27.47 -8.14 12.83
CA TYR A 60 -26.75 -7.37 13.84
C TYR A 60 -27.22 -5.91 13.83
N ASN A 61 -28.47 -5.69 14.20
CA ASN A 61 -29.05 -4.35 14.38
C ASN A 61 -28.95 -3.90 15.86
N GLN A 62 -29.25 -2.62 16.10
CA GLN A 62 -29.17 -1.97 17.41
C GLN A 62 -29.91 -2.71 18.56
N PRO A 63 -31.06 -3.40 18.32
CA PRO A 63 -31.72 -4.25 19.33
C PRO A 63 -30.99 -5.56 19.65
N GLN A 64 -30.30 -6.16 18.68
CA GLN A 64 -29.51 -7.39 18.86
C GLN A 64 -28.16 -7.08 19.52
N ALA A 65 -27.57 -5.93 19.21
CA ALA A 65 -26.35 -5.44 19.86
C ALA A 65 -26.55 -5.09 21.35
N SER A 66 -27.78 -4.73 21.76
CA SER A 66 -28.14 -4.44 23.16
C SER A 66 -28.67 -5.66 23.94
N GLY A 67 -28.74 -6.84 23.31
CA GLY A 67 -29.24 -8.07 23.92
C GLY A 67 -30.77 -8.14 24.07
N ALA A 68 -31.51 -7.23 23.45
CA ALA A 68 -32.97 -7.17 23.51
C ALA A 68 -33.68 -8.15 22.55
N ALA A 69 -32.95 -8.72 21.58
CA ALA A 69 -33.50 -9.67 20.61
C ALA A 69 -32.52 -10.83 20.35
N PRO A 70 -33.03 -12.06 20.09
CA PRO A 70 -32.20 -13.21 19.76
C PRO A 70 -31.49 -13.01 18.41
N LEU A 71 -30.27 -13.54 18.28
CA LEU A 71 -29.54 -13.55 17.02
C LEU A 71 -30.29 -14.41 16.01
N ARG A 72 -30.82 -13.78 14.96
CA ARG A 72 -31.47 -14.47 13.85
C ARG A 72 -30.44 -14.75 12.76
N PHE A 73 -30.31 -16.01 12.36
CA PHE A 73 -29.47 -16.38 11.22
C PHE A 73 -30.22 -16.04 9.94
N LEU A 74 -29.74 -15.05 9.19
CA LEU A 74 -30.31 -14.64 7.89
C LEU A 74 -29.49 -15.15 6.71
N GLY A 75 -28.31 -15.73 6.94
CA GLY A 75 -27.45 -16.22 5.87
C GLY A 75 -27.06 -15.09 4.92
N LEU A 76 -27.55 -15.15 3.67
CA LEU A 76 -27.23 -14.18 2.62
C LEU A 76 -28.29 -13.08 2.45
N ASP A 77 -29.41 -13.13 3.16
CA ASP A 77 -30.49 -12.15 2.99
C ASP A 77 -30.05 -10.73 3.33
N ASN A 78 -29.12 -10.58 4.28
CA ASN A 78 -28.49 -9.30 4.64
C ASN A 78 -27.80 -8.62 3.44
N TYR A 79 -27.16 -9.42 2.56
CA TYR A 79 -26.54 -8.89 1.35
C TYR A 79 -27.58 -8.57 0.27
N ALA A 80 -28.64 -9.37 0.15
CA ALA A 80 -29.71 -9.12 -0.80
C ALA A 80 -30.45 -7.81 -0.48
N GLU A 81 -30.73 -7.55 0.80
CA GLU A 81 -31.33 -6.31 1.27
C GLU A 81 -30.40 -5.10 1.01
N LEU A 82 -29.11 -5.24 1.29
CA LEU A 82 -28.12 -4.17 1.07
C LEU A 82 -27.97 -3.80 -0.41
N VAL A 83 -27.96 -4.79 -1.31
CA VAL A 83 -27.83 -4.57 -2.76
C VAL A 83 -29.11 -3.99 -3.36
N ALA A 84 -30.27 -4.31 -2.78
CA ALA A 84 -31.56 -3.77 -3.20
C ALA A 84 -31.77 -2.31 -2.77
N ASP A 85 -31.02 -1.81 -1.78
CA ASP A 85 -31.10 -0.43 -1.32
C ASP A 85 -30.43 0.54 -2.32
N PRO A 86 -31.17 1.48 -2.95
CA PRO A 86 -30.58 2.48 -3.83
C PRO A 86 -29.57 3.40 -3.12
N LYS A 87 -29.74 3.65 -1.82
CA LYS A 87 -28.82 4.50 -1.03
C LYS A 87 -27.44 3.86 -0.90
N PHE A 88 -27.36 2.53 -0.86
CA PHE A 88 -26.08 1.82 -0.85
C PHE A 88 -25.24 2.19 -2.08
N TRP A 89 -25.86 2.21 -3.26
CA TRP A 89 -25.19 2.57 -4.50
C TRP A 89 -24.73 4.02 -4.56
N ASP A 90 -25.54 4.95 -4.04
CA ASP A 90 -25.17 6.36 -3.93
C ASP A 90 -23.92 6.56 -3.04
N VAL A 91 -23.92 5.93 -1.87
CA VAL A 91 -22.79 6.02 -0.93
C VAL A 91 -21.56 5.29 -1.48
N LEU A 92 -21.74 4.14 -2.14
CA LEU A 92 -20.67 3.40 -2.78
C LEU A 92 -20.02 4.24 -3.89
N ALA A 93 -20.82 4.85 -4.76
CA ALA A 93 -20.33 5.72 -5.82
C ALA A 93 -19.58 6.93 -5.25
N ALA A 94 -20.13 7.59 -4.22
CA ALA A 94 -19.46 8.70 -3.55
C ALA A 94 -18.11 8.28 -2.95
N THR A 95 -18.05 7.11 -2.31
CA THR A 95 -16.82 6.57 -1.73
C THR A 95 -15.78 6.24 -2.78
N VAL A 96 -16.19 5.62 -3.89
CA VAL A 96 -15.31 5.29 -5.02
C VAL A 96 -14.77 6.57 -5.68
N VAL A 97 -15.63 7.55 -5.93
CA VAL A 97 -15.22 8.84 -6.50
C VAL A 97 -14.26 9.56 -5.55
N PHE A 98 -14.57 9.61 -4.26
CA PHE A 98 -13.69 10.18 -3.25
C PHE A 98 -12.32 9.50 -3.23
N ALA A 99 -12.29 8.16 -3.17
CA ALA A 99 -11.05 7.40 -3.20
C ALA A 99 -10.25 7.66 -4.49
N ALA A 100 -10.92 7.68 -5.64
CA ALA A 100 -10.29 7.97 -6.93
C ALA A 100 -9.68 9.37 -6.97
N VAL A 101 -10.40 10.39 -6.50
CA VAL A 101 -9.89 11.77 -6.41
C VAL A 101 -8.71 11.85 -5.46
N CYS A 102 -8.77 11.20 -4.29
CA CYS A 102 -7.65 11.16 -3.34
C CYS A 102 -6.42 10.46 -3.92
N VAL A 103 -6.59 9.31 -4.59
CA VAL A 103 -5.48 8.56 -5.20
C VAL A 103 -4.87 9.36 -6.36
N ILE A 104 -5.68 9.87 -7.28
CA ILE A 104 -5.19 10.66 -8.41
C ILE A 104 -4.53 11.95 -7.90
N GLY A 105 -5.18 12.65 -6.98
CA GLY A 105 -4.66 13.87 -6.39
C GLY A 105 -3.32 13.66 -5.68
N SER A 106 -3.22 12.63 -4.84
CA SER A 106 -1.97 12.27 -4.16
C SER A 106 -0.87 11.84 -5.14
N LEU A 107 -1.22 11.12 -6.20
CA LEU A 107 -0.26 10.70 -7.22
C LEU A 107 0.26 11.88 -8.06
N VAL A 108 -0.63 12.80 -8.46
CA VAL A 108 -0.28 14.02 -9.19
C VAL A 108 0.60 14.92 -8.32
N VAL A 109 0.18 15.19 -7.09
CA VAL A 109 0.95 16.01 -6.15
C VAL A 109 2.30 15.37 -5.83
N GLY A 110 2.31 14.07 -5.51
CA GLY A 110 3.53 13.32 -5.23
C GLY A 110 4.51 13.31 -6.40
N THR A 111 4.01 13.12 -7.62
CA THR A 111 4.84 13.13 -8.84
C THR A 111 5.33 14.54 -9.17
N ALA A 112 4.49 15.56 -9.06
CA ALA A 112 4.88 16.94 -9.26
C ALA A 112 5.99 17.36 -8.28
N LEU A 113 5.82 17.03 -6.99
CA LEU A 113 6.84 17.22 -5.97
C LEU A 113 8.13 16.44 -6.29
N ALA A 114 8.03 15.20 -6.77
CA ALA A 114 9.19 14.40 -7.16
C ALA A 114 9.97 15.02 -8.33
N VAL A 115 9.26 15.55 -9.34
CA VAL A 115 9.88 16.23 -10.49
C VAL A 115 10.58 17.51 -10.06
N VAL A 116 9.94 18.34 -9.24
CA VAL A 116 10.56 19.55 -8.66
C VAL A 116 11.77 19.17 -7.82
N ALA A 117 11.62 18.17 -6.95
CA ALA A 117 12.69 17.66 -6.12
C ALA A 117 13.87 17.17 -6.97
N SER A 118 13.64 16.51 -8.11
CA SER A 118 14.70 15.99 -8.99
C SER A 118 15.63 17.07 -9.54
N ARG A 119 15.12 18.30 -9.75
CA ARG A 119 15.89 19.45 -10.25
C ARG A 119 16.32 20.42 -9.14
N ALA A 120 15.82 20.25 -7.91
CA ALA A 120 16.11 21.12 -6.78
C ALA A 120 17.38 20.71 -6.00
N ARG A 121 18.01 21.71 -5.36
CA ARG A 121 19.14 21.50 -4.42
C ARG A 121 18.70 20.65 -3.22
N PRO A 122 19.63 19.97 -2.52
CA PRO A 122 19.30 19.01 -1.45
C PRO A 122 18.49 19.59 -0.28
N VAL A 123 18.65 20.89 0.02
CA VAL A 123 17.97 21.57 1.15
C VAL A 123 16.44 21.70 0.94
N PRO A 124 15.91 22.29 -0.16
CA PRO A 124 14.47 22.33 -0.41
C PRO A 124 13.84 20.94 -0.59
N ARG A 125 14.60 19.96 -1.11
CA ARG A 125 14.14 18.55 -1.17
C ARG A 125 13.88 17.98 0.23
N MET A 126 14.77 18.22 1.20
CA MET A 126 14.63 17.73 2.56
C MET A 126 13.47 18.41 3.30
N LEU A 127 13.25 19.71 3.07
CA LEU A 127 12.09 20.46 3.58
C LEU A 127 10.76 19.92 3.04
N LEU A 128 10.69 19.56 1.76
CA LEU A 128 9.50 18.95 1.17
C LEU A 128 9.17 17.58 1.79
N PHE A 129 10.18 16.73 2.00
CA PHE A 129 9.97 15.43 2.65
C PHE A 129 9.53 15.56 4.11
N LEU A 130 10.08 16.52 4.85
CA LEU A 130 9.67 16.79 6.23
C LEU A 130 8.26 17.37 6.30
N ALA A 131 7.88 18.27 5.39
CA ALA A 131 6.52 18.79 5.32
C ALA A 131 5.50 17.69 4.97
N ALA A 132 5.87 16.75 4.09
CA ALA A 132 5.01 15.62 3.73
C ALA A 132 4.83 14.63 4.90
N LEU A 133 5.90 14.36 5.66
CA LEU A 133 5.81 13.56 6.89
C LEU A 133 5.01 14.26 7.98
N GLY A 134 5.21 15.58 8.14
CA GLY A 134 4.46 16.40 9.09
C GLY A 134 2.99 16.57 8.73
N ALA A 135 2.62 16.47 7.46
CA ALA A 135 1.22 16.46 7.04
C ALA A 135 0.48 15.16 7.44
N TRP A 136 1.21 14.13 7.86
CA TRP A 136 0.71 12.81 8.23
C TRP A 136 0.95 12.44 9.70
N ALA A 137 1.52 13.36 10.50
CA ALA A 137 1.80 13.20 11.93
C ALA A 137 0.84 14.06 12.76
#